data_AF-A0AB36ESA5-F1
#
_entry.id   AF-A0AB36ESA5-F1
#
_cell.length_a   1.000
_cell.length_b   1.000
_cell.length_c   1.000
_cell.angle_alpha   90.00
_cell.angle_beta   90.00
_cell.angle_gamma   90.00
#
_symmetry.space_group_name_H-M   'P 1'
#
loop_
_entity.id
_entity.type
_entity.pdbx_description
1 polymer ?
#
loop_
_entity_poly.entity_id
_entity_poly.type
_entity_poly.pdbx_seq_one_letter_code
_entity_poly.pdbx_strand_id
1 'polypeptide(L)'
;MSNLRELLCGELKRQLEAQAPTVPRIPAGGDLLFRWFIDLHQSRTYHASGPNPISLSEILAYAQLMRWPIEPRHVAILRALDRTYLECHSRPKSEAPEGVKTLPPVSSSPVTAGLLDAMFG
;
A
#
# COMPACT_ATOMS: atom_id res chain seq x y z
N MET A 1 -23.37 6.54 11.24
CA MET A 1 -23.04 6.84 9.83
C MET A 1 -21.53 6.67 9.68
N SER A 2 -21.07 5.74 8.85
CA SER A 2 -19.64 5.43 8.73
C SER A 2 -18.89 6.57 8.05
N ASN A 3 -17.75 6.98 8.60
CA ASN A 3 -16.91 8.04 8.05
C ASN A 3 -16.25 7.55 6.75
N LEU A 4 -16.35 8.29 5.64
CA LEU A 4 -15.76 7.93 4.34
C LEU A 4 -14.27 7.57 4.44
N ARG A 5 -13.54 8.30 5.30
CA ARG A 5 -12.13 8.02 5.61
C ARG A 5 -11.93 6.59 6.11
N GLU A 6 -12.75 6.14 7.07
CA GLU A 6 -12.65 4.81 7.67
C GLU A 6 -13.00 3.70 6.68
N LEU A 7 -14.03 3.93 5.84
CA LEU A 7 -14.39 3.00 4.78
C LEU A 7 -13.26 2.82 3.76
N LEU A 8 -12.64 3.92 3.32
CA LEU A 8 -11.52 3.90 2.38
C LEU A 8 -10.26 3.25 2.99
N CYS A 9 -9.94 3.54 4.25
CA CYS A 9 -8.80 2.90 4.92
C CYS A 9 -9.05 1.40 5.14
N GLY A 10 -10.26 1.01 5.54
CA GLY A 10 -10.64 -0.40 5.68
C GLY A 10 -10.59 -1.16 4.36
N GLU A 11 -11.04 -0.52 3.27
CA GLU A 11 -10.93 -1.06 1.92
C GLU A 11 -9.47 -1.27 1.49
N LEU A 12 -8.62 -0.25 1.65
CA LEU A 12 -7.20 -0.33 1.32
C LEU A 12 -6.51 -1.44 2.12
N LYS A 13 -6.75 -1.49 3.43
CA LYS A 13 -6.18 -2.53 4.30
C LYS A 13 -6.61 -3.93 3.85
N ARG A 14 -7.90 -4.14 3.54
CA ARG A 14 -8.39 -5.43 3.05
C ARG A 14 -7.67 -5.86 1.77
N GLN A 15 -7.42 -4.93 0.84
CA GLN A 15 -6.69 -5.23 -0.40
C GLN A 15 -5.23 -5.59 -0.12
N LEU A 16 -4.55 -4.87 0.78
CA LEU A 16 -3.15 -5.12 1.12
C LEU A 16 -2.95 -6.44 1.88
N GLU A 17 -3.96 -6.86 2.66
CA GLU A 17 -3.94 -8.13 3.41
C GLU A 17 -4.45 -9.32 2.58
N ALA A 18 -5.00 -9.10 1.38
CA ALA A 18 -5.50 -10.17 0.54
C ALA A 18 -4.37 -11.04 -0.02
N GLN A 19 -4.56 -12.36 0.00
CA GLN A 19 -3.60 -13.34 -0.55
C GLN A 19 -3.71 -13.54 -2.07
N ALA A 20 -4.74 -12.95 -2.69
CA ALA A 20 -5.02 -13.05 -4.12
C ALA A 20 -5.47 -11.68 -4.65
N PRO A 21 -5.37 -11.44 -5.98
CA PRO A 21 -5.86 -10.21 -6.58
C PRO A 21 -7.34 -9.98 -6.26
N THR A 22 -7.65 -8.82 -5.65
CA THR A 22 -9.02 -8.43 -5.33
C THR A 22 -9.44 -7.19 -6.09
N VAL A 23 -10.70 -7.14 -6.49
CA VAL A 23 -11.31 -5.92 -7.07
C VAL A 23 -11.57 -4.91 -5.95
N PRO A 24 -11.13 -3.64 -6.09
CA PRO A 24 -11.44 -2.58 -5.15
C PRO A 24 -12.94 -2.36 -4.99
N ARG A 25 -13.42 -2.32 -3.74
CA ARG A 25 -14.81 -1.99 -3.38
C ARG A 25 -14.85 -0.58 -2.82
N ILE A 26 -14.72 0.40 -3.71
CA ILE A 26 -14.64 1.80 -3.32
C ILE A 26 -16.00 2.29 -2.80
N PRO A 27 -16.07 2.89 -1.60
CA PRO A 27 -17.31 3.47 -1.10
C PRO A 27 -17.76 4.66 -1.98
N ALA A 28 -19.06 4.90 -2.07
CA ALA A 28 -19.61 6.01 -2.84
C ALA A 28 -18.97 7.35 -2.44
N GLY A 29 -18.51 8.12 -3.44
CA GLY A 29 -17.77 9.37 -3.23
C GLY A 29 -16.27 9.19 -2.92
N GLY A 30 -15.78 7.96 -2.89
CA GLY A 30 -14.37 7.62 -2.66
C GLY A 30 -13.52 7.50 -3.93
N ASP A 31 -14.13 7.46 -5.11
CA ASP A 31 -13.44 7.13 -6.37
C ASP A 31 -12.29 8.09 -6.69
N LEU A 32 -12.53 9.40 -6.61
CA LEU A 32 -11.49 10.40 -6.85
C LEU A 32 -10.38 10.35 -5.80
N LEU A 33 -10.73 10.17 -4.52
CA LEU A 33 -9.74 10.09 -3.43
C LEU A 33 -8.84 8.86 -3.59
N PHE A 34 -9.44 7.72 -3.95
CA PHE A 34 -8.69 6.50 -4.20
C PHE A 34 -7.82 6.65 -5.46
N ARG A 35 -8.33 7.27 -6.53
CA ARG A 35 -7.55 7.56 -7.74
C ARG A 35 -6.35 8.46 -7.45
N TRP A 36 -6.55 9.57 -6.75
CA TRP A 36 -5.48 10.49 -6.37
C TRP A 36 -4.43 9.80 -5.50
N PHE A 37 -4.87 8.96 -4.55
CA PHE A 37 -3.95 8.17 -3.74
C PHE A 37 -3.10 7.23 -4.60
N ILE A 38 -3.70 6.50 -5.55
CA ILE A 38 -2.94 5.61 -6.45
C ILE A 38 -1.94 6.40 -7.31
N ASP A 39 -2.35 7.54 -7.87
CA ASP A 39 -1.45 8.38 -8.68
C ASP A 39 -0.25 8.88 -7.84
N LEU A 40 -0.51 9.39 -6.63
CA LEU A 40 0.55 9.83 -5.70
C LEU A 40 1.43 8.68 -5.21
N HIS A 41 0.84 7.51 -5.00
CA HIS A 41 1.54 6.31 -4.57
C HIS A 41 2.55 5.83 -5.62
N GLN A 42 2.19 5.94 -6.90
CA GLN A 42 3.07 5.57 -8.01
C GLN A 42 4.30 6.49 -8.12
N SER A 43 4.18 7.75 -7.71
CA SER A 43 5.30 8.70 -7.73
C SER A 43 6.15 8.68 -6.45
N ARG A 44 5.79 7.86 -5.45
CA ARG A 44 6.44 7.91 -4.13
C ARG A 44 7.91 7.51 -4.20
N THR A 45 8.71 8.15 -3.35
CA THR A 45 10.11 7.79 -3.18
C THR A 45 10.30 6.67 -2.16
N TYR A 46 11.43 5.97 -2.26
CA TYR A 46 11.82 4.88 -1.36
C TYR A 46 13.20 5.14 -0.77
N HIS A 47 13.40 4.71 0.46
CA HIS A 47 14.71 4.65 1.11
C HIS A 47 15.02 3.22 1.55
N ALA A 48 16.22 3.00 2.11
CA ALA A 48 16.71 1.68 2.48
C ALA A 48 15.78 0.89 3.44
N SER A 49 14.96 1.58 4.24
CA SER A 49 14.04 0.96 5.20
C SER A 49 12.59 0.92 4.72
N GLY A 50 12.31 1.35 3.48
CA GLY A 50 10.99 1.23 2.88
C GLY A 50 10.48 2.49 2.19
N PRO A 51 9.17 2.53 1.92
CA PRO A 51 8.51 3.65 1.25
C PRO A 51 8.49 4.91 2.13
N ASN A 52 8.82 6.07 1.54
CA ASN A 52 8.64 7.35 2.21
C ASN A 52 7.15 7.74 2.25
N PRO A 53 6.66 8.40 3.32
CA PRO A 53 5.30 8.96 3.35
C PRO A 53 5.06 9.96 2.23
N ILE A 54 3.81 10.04 1.75
CA ILE A 54 3.40 11.07 0.79
C ILE A 54 3.41 12.43 1.48
N SER A 55 4.28 13.32 1.01
CA SER A 55 4.47 14.67 1.53
C SER A 55 3.36 15.63 1.10
N LEU A 56 3.16 16.70 1.87
CA LEU A 56 2.24 17.77 1.48
C LEU A 56 2.68 18.48 0.19
N SER A 57 3.99 18.56 -0.06
CA SER A 57 4.54 19.09 -1.31
C SER A 57 4.16 18.25 -2.52
N GLU A 58 4.17 16.92 -2.41
CA GLU A 58 3.72 16.03 -3.51
C GLU A 58 2.22 16.21 -3.77
N ILE A 59 1.40 16.29 -2.71
CA ILE A 59 -0.05 16.52 -2.85
C ILE A 59 -0.31 17.90 -3.49
N LEU A 60 0.40 18.93 -3.07
CA LEU A 60 0.27 20.28 -3.63
C LEU A 60 0.69 20.30 -5.11
N ALA A 61 1.82 19.69 -5.45
CA ALA A 61 2.30 19.61 -6.83
C ALA A 61 1.31 18.85 -7.71
N TYR A 62 0.82 17.69 -7.25
CA TYR A 62 -0.19 16.92 -7.97
C TYR A 62 -1.48 17.71 -8.18
N ALA A 63 -1.98 18.39 -7.14
CA ALA A 63 -3.18 19.23 -7.24
C ALA A 63 -3.02 20.34 -8.30
N GLN A 64 -1.85 20.98 -8.35
CA GLN A 64 -1.56 22.04 -9.31
C GLN A 64 -1.40 21.52 -10.74
N LEU A 65 -0.62 20.45 -10.93
CA LEU A 65 -0.34 19.86 -12.24
C LEU A 65 -1.62 19.31 -12.89
N MET A 66 -2.44 18.61 -12.10
CA MET A 66 -3.68 17.99 -12.57
C MET A 66 -4.90 18.91 -12.49
N ARG A 67 -4.72 20.13 -11.95
CA ARG A 67 -5.77 21.14 -11.73
C ARG A 67 -6.94 20.64 -10.87
N TRP A 68 -6.67 19.83 -9.86
CA TRP A 68 -7.67 19.35 -8.92
C TRP A 68 -7.91 20.34 -7.76
N PRO A 69 -9.17 20.59 -7.35
CA PRO A 69 -9.50 21.39 -6.18
C PRO A 69 -9.33 20.55 -4.89
N ILE A 70 -8.10 20.17 -4.56
CA ILE A 70 -7.82 19.36 -3.37
C ILE A 70 -7.91 20.23 -2.10
N GLU A 71 -9.02 20.13 -1.39
CA GLU A 71 -9.27 20.78 -0.09
C GLU A 71 -8.60 20.06 1.09
N PRO A 72 -8.43 20.74 2.26
CA PRO A 72 -7.84 20.14 3.46
C PRO A 72 -8.48 18.83 3.91
N ARG A 73 -9.81 18.67 3.74
CA ARG A 73 -10.51 17.42 4.06
C ARG A 73 -10.08 16.25 3.15
N HIS A 74 -9.74 16.51 1.90
CA HIS A 74 -9.21 15.50 0.98
C HIS A 74 -7.79 15.12 1.38
N VAL A 75 -6.95 16.12 1.70
CA VAL A 75 -5.59 15.89 2.20
C VAL A 75 -5.60 15.01 3.45
N ALA A 76 -6.52 15.25 4.38
CA ALA A 76 -6.68 14.43 5.59
C ALA A 76 -6.99 12.96 5.27
N ILE A 77 -7.80 12.69 4.25
CA ILE A 77 -8.13 11.33 3.81
C ILE A 77 -6.93 10.68 3.10
N LEU A 78 -6.26 11.41 2.20
CA LEU A 78 -5.07 10.91 1.49
C LEU A 78 -3.95 10.52 2.47
N ARG A 79 -3.73 11.33 3.51
CA ARG A 79 -2.75 11.01 4.56
C ARG A 79 -3.18 9.81 5.42
N ALA A 80 -4.48 9.61 5.63
CA ALA A 80 -4.98 8.44 6.35
C ALA A 80 -4.80 7.14 5.54
N LEU A 81 -5.03 7.21 4.23
CA LEU A 81 -4.73 6.11 3.29
C LEU A 81 -3.24 5.79 3.27
N ASP A 82 -2.38 6.79 3.15
CA ASP A 82 -0.93 6.60 3.16
C ASP A 82 -0.44 5.99 4.48
N ARG A 83 -0.93 6.49 5.62
CA ARG A 83 -0.64 5.90 6.93
C ARG A 83 -1.05 4.43 7.00
N THR A 84 -2.24 4.10 6.51
CA THR A 84 -2.73 2.71 6.48
C THR A 84 -1.82 1.82 5.63
N TYR A 85 -1.38 2.31 4.47
CA TYR A 85 -0.42 1.59 3.64
C TYR A 85 0.92 1.38 4.38
N LEU A 86 1.48 2.41 5.01
CA LEU A 86 2.75 2.33 5.73
C LEU A 86 2.66 1.35 6.92
N GLU A 87 1.55 1.36 7.65
CA GLU A 87 1.29 0.41 8.74
C GLU A 87 1.21 -1.03 8.22
N CYS A 88 0.53 -1.28 7.10
CA CYS A 88 0.48 -2.59 6.46
C CYS A 88 1.84 -3.04 5.90
N HIS A 89 2.62 -2.12 5.34
CA HIS A 89 3.95 -2.41 4.80
C HIS A 89 4.98 -2.72 5.90
N SER A 90 4.91 -1.98 7.02
CA SER A 90 5.85 -2.13 8.14
C SER A 90 5.59 -3.34 9.02
N ARG A 91 4.41 -3.97 8.89
CA ARG A 91 4.10 -5.20 9.64
C ARG A 91 5.07 -6.31 9.26
N PRO A 92 5.79 -6.89 10.22
CA PRO A 92 6.61 -8.07 9.96
C PRO A 92 5.72 -9.19 9.43
N LYS A 93 6.08 -9.79 8.29
CA LYS A 93 5.37 -10.98 7.76
C LYS A 93 5.53 -12.22 8.66
N SER A 94 6.31 -12.13 9.74
CA SER A 94 6.37 -13.07 10.86
C SER A 94 7.03 -12.38 12.04
N GLU A 95 6.27 -12.04 13.08
CA GLU A 95 6.87 -11.87 14.41
C GLU A 95 7.16 -13.28 14.93
N ALA A 96 8.41 -13.71 14.79
CA ALA A 96 8.89 -14.81 15.63
C ALA A 96 8.96 -14.29 17.08
N PRO A 97 8.58 -15.09 18.09
CA PRO A 97 8.67 -14.70 19.48
C PRO A 97 10.11 -14.29 19.85
N GLU A 98 10.18 -13.33 20.77
CA GLU A 98 11.39 -12.66 21.23
C GLU A 98 12.49 -13.68 21.61
N GLY A 99 13.65 -13.62 20.93
CA GLY A 99 14.82 -14.46 21.20
C GLY A 99 15.17 -15.52 20.14
N VAL A 100 14.35 -15.71 19.09
CA VAL A 100 14.66 -16.67 18.01
C VAL A 100 15.07 -15.91 16.74
N LYS A 101 16.29 -16.18 16.24
CA LYS A 101 16.73 -15.70 14.91
C LYS A 101 15.71 -16.14 13.87
N THR A 102 15.04 -15.19 13.23
CA THR A 102 14.08 -15.46 12.17
C THR A 102 14.78 -16.19 11.02
N LEU A 103 14.32 -17.41 10.72
CA LEU A 103 14.76 -18.11 9.52
C LEU A 103 14.28 -17.31 8.29
N PRO A 104 15.10 -17.19 7.23
CA PRO A 104 14.64 -16.56 5.99
C PRO A 104 13.39 -17.28 5.46
N PRO A 105 12.49 -16.57 4.76
CA PRO A 105 11.26 -17.15 4.25
C PRO A 105 11.58 -18.38 3.38
N VAL A 106 11.08 -19.54 3.79
CA VAL A 106 11.26 -20.80 3.05
C VAL A 106 10.19 -20.86 1.97
N SER A 107 10.59 -21.03 0.70
CA SER A 107 9.65 -21.15 -0.42
C SER A 107 8.82 -22.43 -0.27
N SER A 108 7.50 -22.33 -0.44
CA SER A 108 6.59 -23.50 -0.49
C SER A 108 6.63 -24.24 -1.83
N SER A 109 7.32 -23.68 -2.83
CA SER A 109 7.51 -24.31 -4.13
C SER A 109 8.49 -25.48 -4.01
N PRO A 110 8.07 -26.72 -4.37
CA PRO A 110 8.98 -27.86 -4.38
C PRO A 110 10.07 -27.65 -5.43
N VAL A 111 11.32 -27.92 -5.06
CA VAL A 111 12.44 -27.92 -6.00
C VAL A 111 12.31 -29.16 -6.89
N THR A 112 11.86 -28.96 -8.13
CA THR A 112 11.73 -30.01 -9.13
C THR A 112 12.91 -29.98 -10.10
N ALA A 113 13.23 -31.12 -10.72
CA ALA A 113 14.28 -31.19 -11.73
C ALA A 113 14.03 -30.22 -12.90
N GLY A 114 12.77 -30.08 -13.34
CA GLY A 114 12.41 -29.12 -14.39
C GLY A 114 12.61 -27.66 -14.00
N LEU A 115 12.51 -27.30 -12.71
CA LEU A 115 12.81 -25.95 -12.23
C LEU A 115 14.32 -25.68 -12.25
N LEU A 116 15.13 -26.68 -11.91
CA LEU A 116 16.59 -26.63 -12.00
C LEU A 116 17.05 -26.48 -13.45
N ASP A 117 16.53 -27.32 -14.35
CA ASP A 117 16.89 -27.28 -15.77
C ASP A 117 16.49 -25.95 -16.42
N ALA A 118 15.34 -25.38 -16.05
CA ALA A 118 14.90 -24.08 -16.57
C ALA A 118 15.74 -22.89 -16.06
N MET A 119 16.42 -23.02 -14.92
CA MET A 119 17.27 -21.97 -14.34
C MET A 119 18.73 -22.04 -14.81
N PHE A 120 19.23 -23.23 -15.15
CA PHE A 120 20.65 -23.48 -15.41
C PHE A 120 20.95 -24.13 -16.77
N GLY A 121 19.94 -24.43 -17.58
CA GLY A 121 20.04 -25.00 -18.92
C GLY A 121 20.08 -23.99 -20.04
#